data_AF-A0A498QMU0-F1
#
_entry.id   AF-A0A498QMU0-F1
#
_cell.length_a   1.000
_cell.length_b   1.000
_cell.length_c   1.000
_cell.angle_alpha   90.00
_cell.angle_beta   90.00
_cell.angle_gamma   90.00
#
_symmetry.space_group_name_H-M   'P 1'
#
loop_
_entity.id
_entity.type
_entity.pdbx_description
1 polymer ?
#
loop_
_entity_poly.entity_id
_entity_poly.type
_entity_poly.pdbx_seq_one_letter_code
_entity_poly.pdbx_strand_id
1 'polypeptide(L)'
;MPPAELLAERTPHVLGCIYSVFTEGYWSTAAPSAIRDELCDEGIRLAEELCALMPNELNTHALAALVLLHDSRRVTRVDASGVLVPLEEQDRHHWDRGRIARGLDRLRQARGSTGPRSARPTTGYCS
;
A
#
# COMPACT_ATOMS: atom_id res chain seq x y z
N MET A 1 -15.19 18.77 11.65
CA MET A 1 -13.96 18.20 11.04
C MET A 1 -12.87 19.27 11.00
N PRO A 2 -11.58 18.91 11.04
CA PRO A 2 -10.49 19.89 10.92
C PRO A 2 -10.56 20.63 9.57
N PRO A 3 -10.09 21.88 9.49
CA PRO A 3 -9.90 22.59 8.23
C PRO A 3 -8.99 21.83 7.26
N ALA A 4 -9.29 21.89 5.94
CA ALA A 4 -8.55 21.15 4.91
C ALA A 4 -7.06 21.49 4.86
N GLU A 5 -6.71 22.72 5.22
CA GLU A 5 -5.34 23.24 5.35
C GLU A 5 -4.49 22.50 6.41
N LEU A 6 -5.11 21.91 7.45
CA LEU A 6 -4.39 21.11 8.45
C LEU A 6 -4.25 19.62 8.06
N LEU A 7 -4.88 19.19 6.96
CA LEU A 7 -4.79 17.79 6.52
C LEU A 7 -3.36 17.45 6.08
N ALA A 8 -2.70 18.35 5.35
CA ALA A 8 -1.34 18.13 4.86
C ALA A 8 -0.33 17.87 6.00
N GLU A 9 -0.46 18.58 7.13
CA GLU A 9 0.41 18.40 8.30
C GLU A 9 0.17 17.06 9.02
N ARG A 10 -1.06 16.53 8.94
CA ARG A 10 -1.45 15.28 9.63
C ARG A 10 -1.24 14.03 8.79
N THR A 11 -1.26 14.16 7.46
CA THR A 11 -1.10 13.03 6.53
C THR A 11 0.12 12.17 6.87
N PRO A 12 1.33 12.71 7.10
CA PRO A 12 2.50 11.88 7.46
C PRO A 12 2.29 11.07 8.75
N HIS A 13 1.61 11.65 9.74
CA HIS A 13 1.34 10.97 11.00
C HIS A 13 0.33 9.83 10.82
N VAL A 14 -0.76 10.06 10.08
CA VAL A 14 -1.76 9.03 9.76
C VAL A 14 -1.13 7.88 8.97
N LEU A 15 -0.33 8.19 7.96
CA LEU A 15 0.41 7.19 7.19
C LEU A 15 1.35 6.37 8.09
N GLY A 16 2.03 7.03 9.03
CA GLY A 16 2.85 6.37 10.04
C GLY A 16 2.05 5.41 10.91
N CYS A 17 0.90 5.83 11.44
CA CYS A 17 0.03 4.96 12.24
C CYS A 17 -0.46 3.73 11.45
N ILE A 18 -0.91 3.92 10.21
CA ILE A 18 -1.36 2.81 9.35
C ILE A 18 -0.20 1.84 9.08
N TYR A 19 0.98 2.36 8.75
CA TYR A 19 2.16 1.54 8.56
C TYR A 19 2.52 0.76 9.84
N SER A 20 2.46 1.40 11.01
CA SER A 20 2.73 0.73 12.29
C SER A 20 1.76 -0.43 12.54
N VAL A 21 0.45 -0.23 12.34
CA VAL A 21 -0.56 -1.29 12.46
C VAL A 21 -0.23 -2.47 11.56
N PHE A 22 0.08 -2.21 10.29
CA PHE A 22 0.49 -3.24 9.34
C PHE A 22 1.77 -3.96 9.79
N THR A 23 2.81 -3.22 10.16
CA THR A 23 4.10 -3.81 10.55
C THR A 23 4.02 -4.62 11.83
N GLU A 24 3.16 -4.24 12.78
CA GLU A 24 2.94 -5.01 14.00
C GLU A 24 2.37 -6.39 13.66
N GLY A 25 1.31 -6.45 12.84
CA GLY A 25 0.78 -7.72 12.35
C GLY A 25 1.81 -8.51 11.55
N TYR A 26 2.54 -7.83 10.67
CA TYR A 26 3.46 -8.46 9.73
C TYR A 26 4.74 -9.00 10.38
N TRP A 27 5.24 -8.40 11.46
CA TRP A 27 6.50 -8.83 12.09
C TRP A 27 6.34 -9.46 13.47
N SER A 28 5.16 -9.37 14.09
CA SER A 28 4.97 -9.89 15.44
C SER A 28 5.15 -11.41 15.49
N THR A 29 6.09 -11.85 16.31
CA THR A 29 6.28 -13.27 16.67
C THR A 29 5.59 -13.60 18.00
N ALA A 30 5.08 -12.60 18.72
CA ALA A 30 4.52 -12.74 20.07
C ALA A 30 2.98 -12.85 20.09
N ALA A 31 2.28 -12.49 19.02
CA ALA A 31 0.83 -12.55 18.93
C ALA A 31 0.30 -13.84 18.28
N PRO A 32 -0.90 -14.33 18.66
CA PRO A 32 -1.60 -15.40 17.94
C PRO A 32 -1.73 -15.09 16.46
N SER A 33 -1.69 -16.11 15.60
CA SER A 33 -1.74 -15.95 14.13
C SER A 33 -2.94 -15.12 13.67
N ALA A 34 -4.13 -15.36 14.21
CA ALA A 34 -5.35 -14.65 13.85
C ALA A 34 -5.26 -13.14 14.09
N ILE A 35 -4.74 -12.70 15.24
CA ILE A 35 -4.60 -11.27 15.57
C ILE A 35 -3.62 -10.60 14.60
N ARG A 36 -2.55 -11.29 14.20
CA ARG A 36 -1.58 -10.77 13.23
C ARG A 36 -2.19 -10.59 11.85
N ASP A 37 -2.96 -11.58 11.39
CA ASP A 37 -3.66 -11.52 10.12
C ASP A 37 -4.68 -10.38 10.11
N GLU A 38 -5.45 -10.20 11.19
CA GLU A 38 -6.40 -9.09 11.35
C GLU A 38 -5.70 -7.72 11.28
N LEU A 39 -4.55 -7.55 11.94
CA LEU A 39 -3.79 -6.29 11.88
C LEU A 39 -3.22 -5.99 10.49
N CYS A 40 -2.71 -7.02 9.79
CA CYS A 40 -2.27 -6.87 8.41
C CYS A 40 -3.43 -6.45 7.50
N ASP A 41 -4.56 -7.14 7.61
CA ASP A 41 -5.73 -6.90 6.79
C ASP A 41 -6.34 -5.50 7.07
N GLU A 42 -6.35 -5.08 8.33
CA GLU A 42 -6.78 -3.74 8.74
C GLU A 42 -5.84 -2.63 8.23
N GLY A 43 -4.53 -2.83 8.33
CA GLY A 43 -3.55 -1.89 7.76
C GLY A 43 -3.72 -1.68 6.25
N ILE A 44 -4.06 -2.75 5.52
CA ILE A 44 -4.36 -2.69 4.08
C ILE A 44 -5.68 -1.96 3.84
N ARG A 45 -6.74 -2.30 4.58
CA ARG A 45 -8.05 -1.64 4.47
C ARG A 45 -7.92 -0.13 4.65
N LEU A 46 -7.23 0.30 5.70
CA LEU A 46 -7.02 1.72 6.00
C LEU A 46 -6.18 2.43 4.92
N ALA A 47 -5.15 1.77 4.39
CA ALA A 47 -4.35 2.33 3.29
C ALA A 47 -5.18 2.51 2.00
N GLU A 48 -6.04 1.55 1.66
CA GLU A 48 -6.92 1.63 0.49
C GLU A 48 -8.03 2.69 0.67
N GLU A 49 -8.61 2.81 1.87
CA GLU A 49 -9.57 3.86 2.20
C GLU A 49 -8.95 5.25 2.09
N LEU A 50 -7.70 5.41 2.54
CA LEU A 50 -6.99 6.69 2.44
C LEU A 50 -6.71 7.06 0.97
N CYS A 51 -6.40 6.09 0.11
CA CYS A 51 -6.29 6.32 -1.34
C CYS A 51 -7.62 6.79 -1.95
N ALA A 52 -8.76 6.29 -1.47
CA ALA A 52 -10.08 6.69 -1.96
C ALA A 52 -10.46 8.11 -1.46
N LEU A 53 -10.11 8.45 -0.23
CA LEU A 53 -10.35 9.76 0.36
C LEU A 53 -9.44 10.86 -0.20
N MET A 54 -8.19 10.51 -0.54
CA MET A 54 -7.16 11.45 -0.98
C MET A 54 -6.51 10.98 -2.30
N PRO A 55 -7.27 10.89 -3.41
CA PRO A 55 -6.79 10.27 -4.65
C PRO A 55 -5.59 10.98 -5.28
N ASN A 56 -5.38 12.27 -4.98
CA ASN A 56 -4.27 13.06 -5.51
C ASN A 56 -3.02 13.04 -4.60
N GLU A 57 -3.10 12.45 -3.40
CA GLU A 57 -1.98 12.40 -2.46
C GLU A 57 -1.09 11.19 -2.76
N LEU A 58 0.06 11.45 -3.37
CA LEU A 58 0.97 10.40 -3.85
C LEU A 58 1.46 9.47 -2.74
N ASN A 59 1.63 9.98 -1.52
CA ASN A 59 2.12 9.18 -0.39
C ASN A 59 1.11 8.12 0.06
N THR A 60 -0.20 8.34 -0.13
CA THR A 60 -1.24 7.34 0.19
C THR A 60 -1.11 6.13 -0.73
N HIS A 61 -0.93 6.36 -2.03
CA HIS A 61 -0.70 5.30 -3.01
C HIS A 61 0.64 4.60 -2.79
N ALA A 62 1.69 5.34 -2.37
CA ALA A 62 2.99 4.75 -2.06
C ALA A 62 2.88 3.76 -0.88
N LEU A 63 2.17 4.15 0.20
CA LEU A 63 1.93 3.27 1.34
C LEU A 63 1.10 2.05 0.94
N ALA A 64 0.00 2.24 0.21
CA ALA A 64 -0.85 1.15 -0.26
C ALA A 64 -0.06 0.15 -1.13
N ALA A 65 0.80 0.65 -2.02
CA ALA A 65 1.67 -0.19 -2.83
C ALA A 65 2.61 -1.04 -1.96
N LEU A 66 3.26 -0.42 -0.97
CA LEU A 66 4.18 -1.09 -0.06
C LEU A 66 3.50 -2.23 0.71
N VAL A 67 2.37 -1.94 1.38
CA VAL A 67 1.68 -2.92 2.22
C VAL A 67 1.12 -4.08 1.38
N LEU A 68 0.54 -3.81 0.21
CA LEU A 68 0.03 -4.85 -0.70
C LEU A 68 1.16 -5.77 -1.21
N LEU A 69 2.32 -5.21 -1.56
CA LEU A 69 3.45 -6.00 -2.05
C LEU A 69 4.08 -6.85 -0.94
N HIS A 70 4.20 -6.31 0.28
CA HIS A 70 4.61 -7.10 1.44
C HIS A 70 3.62 -8.23 1.73
N ASP A 71 2.34 -7.91 1.73
CA ASP A 71 1.31 -8.86 2.11
C ASP A 71 1.07 -9.95 1.06
N SER A 72 1.44 -9.70 -0.19
CA SER A 72 1.37 -10.71 -1.26
C SER A 72 2.17 -11.98 -0.99
N ARG A 73 3.19 -11.89 -0.13
CA ARG A 73 4.05 -13.02 0.25
C ARG A 73 3.83 -13.50 1.69
N ARG A 74 2.79 -13.01 2.38
CA ARG A 74 2.57 -13.28 3.82
C ARG A 74 2.58 -14.78 4.12
N VAL A 75 1.90 -15.58 3.29
CA VAL A 75 1.75 -17.04 3.47
C VAL A 75 3.04 -17.83 3.25
N THR A 76 4.05 -17.27 2.56
CA THR A 76 5.31 -17.95 2.27
C THR A 76 6.44 -17.56 3.21
N ARG A 77 6.19 -16.67 4.18
CA ARG A 77 7.23 -16.16 5.09
C ARG A 77 7.56 -17.10 6.23
N VAL A 78 6.66 -18.02 6.55
CA VAL A 78 6.86 -19.03 7.59
C VAL A 78 6.59 -20.39 7.00
N ASP A 79 7.42 -21.37 7.36
CA ASP A 79 7.19 -22.76 7.00
C ASP A 79 6.19 -23.43 7.97
N ALA A 80 5.92 -24.72 7.75
CA ALA A 80 5.02 -25.49 8.60
C ALA A 80 5.50 -25.63 10.07
N SER A 81 6.79 -25.36 10.34
CA SER A 81 7.37 -25.34 11.68
C SER A 81 7.31 -23.96 12.34
N GLY A 82 6.82 -22.94 11.62
CA GLY A 82 6.72 -21.56 12.09
C GLY A 82 8.03 -20.77 11.97
N VAL A 83 9.02 -21.28 11.23
CA VAL A 83 10.34 -20.64 11.06
C VAL A 83 10.31 -19.71 9.85
N LEU A 84 10.98 -18.56 9.98
CA LEU A 84 11.09 -17.59 8.89
C LEU A 84 11.86 -18.16 7.70
N VAL A 85 11.25 -18.09 6.51
CA VAL A 85 11.84 -18.55 5.24
C VAL A 85 12.53 -17.37 4.54
N PRO A 86 13.83 -17.47 4.21
CA PRO A 86 14.55 -16.48 3.41
C PRO A 86 13.85 -16.17 2.09
N LEU A 87 13.91 -14.93 1.61
CA LEU A 87 13.12 -14.49 0.46
C LEU A 87 13.40 -15.29 -0.82
N GLU A 88 14.65 -15.70 -1.02
CA GLU A 88 15.12 -16.53 -2.12
C GLU A 88 14.56 -17.96 -2.09
N GLU A 89 14.19 -18.45 -0.91
CA GLU A 89 13.64 -19.80 -0.68
C GLU A 89 12.10 -19.82 -0.69
N GLN A 90 11.45 -18.66 -0.68
CA GLN A 90 9.99 -18.57 -0.72
C GLN A 90 9.46 -18.99 -2.10
N ASP A 91 8.50 -19.92 -2.10
CA ASP A 91 7.83 -20.34 -3.33
C ASP A 91 6.92 -19.23 -3.88
N ARG A 92 7.37 -18.59 -4.97
CA ARG A 92 6.67 -17.48 -5.63
C ARG A 92 5.39 -17.89 -6.35
N HIS A 93 5.12 -19.20 -6.51
CA HIS A 93 3.82 -19.67 -6.99
C HIS A 93 2.70 -19.41 -5.99
N HIS A 94 3.03 -19.36 -4.70
CA HIS A 94 2.08 -19.09 -3.62
C HIS A 94 1.91 -17.60 -3.30
N TRP A 95 2.57 -16.71 -4.05
CA TRP A 95 2.37 -15.27 -3.87
C TRP A 95 1.02 -14.83 -4.45
N ASP A 96 0.31 -13.99 -3.70
CA ASP A 96 -0.98 -13.43 -4.11
C ASP A 96 -0.80 -12.47 -5.30
N ARG A 97 -1.17 -12.96 -6.48
CA ARG A 97 -1.09 -12.22 -7.73
C ARG A 97 -2.04 -11.02 -7.79
N GLY A 98 -3.17 -11.08 -7.10
CA GLY A 98 -4.12 -9.97 -7.01
C GLY A 98 -3.55 -8.81 -6.20
N ARG A 99 -2.95 -9.11 -5.03
CA ARG A 99 -2.23 -8.12 -4.21
C ARG A 99 -1.04 -7.52 -4.97
N ILE A 100 -0.26 -8.34 -5.69
CA ILE A 100 0.82 -7.83 -6.54
C ILE A 100 0.29 -6.87 -7.62
N ALA A 101 -0.75 -7.26 -8.35
CA ALA A 101 -1.32 -6.45 -9.42
C ALA A 101 -1.82 -5.09 -8.89
N ARG A 102 -2.57 -5.09 -7.78
CA ARG A 102 -3.03 -3.86 -7.12
C ARG A 102 -1.87 -3.02 -6.60
N GLY A 103 -0.89 -3.64 -5.94
CA GLY A 103 0.28 -2.93 -5.42
C GLY A 103 1.10 -2.24 -6.52
N LEU A 104 1.26 -2.89 -7.67
CA LEU A 104 1.90 -2.28 -8.83
C LEU A 104 1.08 -1.15 -9.45
N ASP A 105 -0.25 -1.24 -9.44
CA ASP A 105 -1.11 -0.13 -9.87
C ASP A 105 -0.97 1.09 -8.96
N ARG A 106 -1.04 0.88 -7.63
CA ARG A 106 -0.78 1.94 -6.64
C ARG A 106 0.61 2.54 -6.79
N LEU A 107 1.63 1.73 -7.06
CA LEU A 107 2.98 2.22 -7.30
C LEU A 107 3.05 3.15 -8.52
N ARG A 108 2.31 2.85 -9.59
CA ARG A 108 2.23 3.73 -10.77
C ARG A 108 1.57 5.07 -10.42
N GLN A 109 0.50 5.06 -9.62
CA GLN A 109 -0.14 6.29 -9.15
C GLN A 109 0.79 7.11 -8.26
N ALA A 110 1.54 6.45 -7.36
CA ALA A 110 2.46 7.09 -6.43
C ALA A 110 3.63 7.84 -7.10
N ARG A 111 4.08 7.38 -8.28
CA ARG A 111 5.14 8.05 -9.04
C ARG A 111 4.64 9.32 -9.77
N GLY A 112 3.34 9.62 -9.64
CA GLY A 112 2.64 10.53 -10.55
C GLY A 112 2.52 9.89 -11.93
N SER A 113 1.42 10.13 -12.63
CA SER A 113 1.24 9.66 -14.00
C SER A 113 2.35 10.22 -14.91
N THR A 114 3.44 9.49 -15.08
CA THR A 114 4.48 9.74 -16.08
C THR A 114 4.04 9.10 -17.39
N GLY A 115 2.85 9.49 -17.87
CA GLY A 115 2.46 9.32 -19.26
C GLY A 115 2.79 10.62 -20.01
N PRO A 116 3.22 10.58 -21.28
CA PRO A 116 3.44 11.80 -22.03
C PRO A 116 2.12 12.56 -22.09
N ARG A 117 2.08 13.79 -21.57
CA ARG A 117 1.00 14.71 -21.95
C ARG A 117 1.11 14.86 -23.46
N SER A 118 0.19 14.25 -24.20
CA SER A 118 -0.18 14.85 -25.47
C SER A 118 -0.72 16.24 -25.12
N ALA A 119 0.13 17.24 -25.29
CA ALA A 119 -0.33 18.61 -25.38
C ALA A 119 -1.39 18.59 -26.49
N ARG A 120 -2.66 18.74 -26.11
CA ARG A 120 -3.68 19.12 -27.07
C ARG A 120 -3.24 20.48 -27.61
N PRO A 121 -2.97 20.66 -28.92
CA PRO A 121 -2.92 21.99 -29.46
C PRO A 121 -4.34 22.56 -29.33
N THR A 122 -4.53 23.54 -28.46
CA THR A 122 -5.66 24.47 -28.58
C THR A 122 -5.40 25.33 -29.82
N THR A 123 -5.65 24.76 -30.99
CA THR A 123 -5.90 25.54 -32.19
C THR A 123 -7.36 25.97 -32.11
N GLY A 124 -7.59 27.18 -31.62
CA GLY A 124 -8.89 27.83 -31.62
C GLY A 124 -8.66 29.30 -31.91
N TYR A 125 -8.72 29.62 -33.20
CA TYR A 125 -8.56 30.96 -33.77
C TYR A 125 -9.47 31.99 -33.09
N CYS A 126 -8.89 33.15 -32.81
CA CYS A 126 -9.62 34.40 -32.68
C CYS A 126 -9.91 34.88 -34.11
N SER A 127 -11.18 35.02 -34.47
CA SER A 127 -11.68 35.82 -35.60
C SER A 127 -13.11 36.23 -35.30
#